data_AF-A0ABD1D0V6-F1
#
_entry.id   AF-A0ABD1D0V6-F1
#
_cell.length_a   1.000
_cell.length_b   1.000
_cell.length_c   1.000
_cell.angle_alpha   90.00
_cell.angle_beta   90.00
_cell.angle_gamma   90.00
#
_symmetry.space_group_name_H-M   'P 1'
#
loop_
_entity.id
_entity.type
_entity.pdbx_description
1 polymer ?
#
loop_
_entity_poly.entity_id
_entity_poly.type
_entity_poly.pdbx_seq_one_letter_code
_entity_poly.pdbx_strand_id
1 'polypeptide(L)'
;MVRYTAVAGRNVTLNCPGVNEHSLVDALVWKTSQTVAEFVNGLPIVRNPRVTLLPDNFSLHIRPTVASDTAEYSCLVNDRHSPEAIVDLLVQDVPDPPGRPLVVSFTSRSVHLSWAHSQDSRNSPVSYFIIETR
;
A
#
# COMPACT_ATOMS: atom_id res chain seq x y z
N MET A 1 12.99 -4.31 11.50
CA MET A 1 12.07 -4.10 10.36
C MET A 1 10.73 -4.70 10.75
N VAL A 2 9.64 -3.95 10.59
CA VAL A 2 8.26 -4.39 10.86
C VAL A 2 7.54 -4.50 9.52
N ARG A 3 6.81 -5.56 9.26
CA ARG A 3 6.19 -5.80 7.95
C ARG A 3 4.67 -5.89 8.05
N TYR A 4 3.98 -5.13 7.21
CA TYR A 4 2.52 -5.11 7.07
C TYR A 4 2.14 -5.60 5.68
N THR A 5 1.04 -6.34 5.60
CA THR A 5 0.41 -6.71 4.33
C THR A 5 -1.05 -6.31 4.38
N ALA A 6 -1.48 -5.53 3.40
CA ALA A 6 -2.85 -5.02 3.29
C ALA A 6 -3.43 -5.34 1.92
N VAL A 7 -4.75 -5.44 1.87
CA VAL A 7 -5.49 -5.55 0.60
C VAL A 7 -5.95 -4.15 0.20
N ALA A 8 -5.81 -3.80 -1.08
CA ALA A 8 -6.30 -2.52 -1.60
C ALA A 8 -7.80 -2.33 -1.30
N GLY A 9 -8.20 -1.08 -1.07
CA GLY A 9 -9.57 -0.75 -0.64
C GLY A 9 -9.81 -0.95 0.86
N ARG A 10 -8.90 -1.59 1.60
CA ARG A 10 -8.97 -1.69 3.07
C ARG A 10 -8.20 -0.55 3.74
N ASN A 11 -8.38 -0.42 5.04
CA ASN A 11 -7.59 0.52 5.83
C ASN A 11 -6.37 -0.20 6.41
N VAL A 12 -5.30 0.54 6.61
CA VAL A 12 -4.14 0.07 7.39
C VAL A 12 -3.74 1.16 8.38
N THR A 13 -3.25 0.73 9.55
CA THR A 13 -2.64 1.61 10.54
C THR A 13 -1.20 1.14 10.75
N LEU A 14 -0.24 2.02 10.47
CA LEU A 14 1.18 1.76 10.68
C LEU A 14 1.60 2.40 12.00
N ASN A 15 1.93 1.56 12.99
CA ASN A 15 2.41 2.05 14.28
C ASN A 15 3.84 2.57 14.13
N CYS A 16 4.14 3.73 14.73
CA CYS A 16 5.48 4.31 14.73
C CYS A 16 6.39 3.49 15.66
N PRO A 17 7.46 2.84 15.15
CA PRO A 17 8.38 2.13 16.02
C PRO A 17 9.08 3.10 16.97
N GLY A 18 9.08 2.77 18.27
CA GLY A 18 9.68 3.61 19.32
C GLY A 18 8.74 4.61 19.99
N VAL A 19 7.49 4.72 19.53
CA VAL A 19 6.45 5.51 20.20
C VAL A 19 5.58 4.58 21.05
N ASN A 20 5.45 4.91 22.33
CA ASN A 20 4.56 4.26 23.29
C ASN A 20 3.83 5.33 24.12
N GLU A 21 2.99 4.89 25.05
CA GLU A 21 2.19 5.74 25.95
C GLU A 21 2.99 6.66 26.88
N HIS A 22 4.30 6.42 27.03
CA HIS A 22 5.21 7.23 27.83
C HIS A 22 6.15 8.10 26.97
N SER A 23 6.07 8.01 25.64
CA SER A 23 6.91 8.78 24.73
C SER A 23 6.48 10.24 24.71
N LEU A 24 7.41 11.14 25.02
CA LEU A 24 7.23 12.58 24.83
C LEU A 24 7.52 12.94 23.37
N VAL A 25 6.48 13.13 22.57
CA VAL A 25 6.57 13.45 21.13
C VAL A 25 6.26 14.94 20.93
N ASP A 26 7.28 15.72 20.59
CA ASP A 26 7.16 17.15 20.26
C ASP A 26 7.09 17.35 18.73
N ALA A 27 7.90 16.58 18.00
CA ALA A 27 7.88 16.53 16.55
C ALA A 27 7.87 15.08 16.05
N LEU A 28 7.16 14.81 14.96
CA LEU A 28 7.15 13.49 14.33
C LEU A 28 7.01 13.60 12.81
N VAL A 29 7.76 12.79 12.08
CA VAL A 29 7.72 12.75 10.62
C VAL A 29 7.61 11.33 10.14
N TRP A 30 6.54 11.04 9.39
CA TRP A 30 6.44 9.85 8.55
C TRP A 30 6.94 10.19 7.15
N LYS A 31 7.89 9.41 6.64
CA LYS A 31 8.42 9.56 5.29
C LYS A 31 8.68 8.23 4.60
N THR A 32 8.57 8.25 3.28
CA THR A 32 9.10 7.22 2.39
C THR A 32 10.30 7.84 1.64
N SER A 33 10.25 7.94 0.31
CA SER A 33 11.11 8.83 -0.48
C SER A 33 10.76 10.32 -0.29
N GLN A 34 9.56 10.60 0.20
CA GLN A 34 9.05 11.95 0.48
C GLN A 34 8.33 11.97 1.83
N THR A 35 8.16 13.16 2.40
CA THR A 35 7.32 13.36 3.59
C THR A 35 5.88 12.98 3.28
N VAL A 36 5.32 12.09 4.10
CA VAL A 36 3.92 11.62 4.00
C VAL A 36 3.03 12.38 4.98
N ALA A 37 3.48 12.51 6.23
CA ALA A 37 2.77 13.22 7.29
C ALA A 37 3.76 13.76 8.33
N GLU A 38 3.43 14.90 8.93
CA GLU A 38 4.23 15.53 9.98
C GLU A 38 3.34 15.91 11.15
N PHE A 39 3.91 15.92 12.34
CA PHE A 39 3.33 16.52 13.53
C PHE A 39 4.35 17.50 14.07
N VAL A 40 4.00 18.78 14.13
CA VAL A 40 4.88 19.84 14.64
C VAL A 40 4.05 20.90 15.34
N ASN A 41 4.53 21.40 16.48
CA ASN A 41 3.84 22.44 17.26
C ASN A 41 2.39 22.08 17.62
N GLY A 42 2.11 20.80 17.90
CA GLY A 42 0.77 20.33 18.23
C GLY A 42 -0.18 20.13 17.03
N LEU A 43 0.29 20.33 15.80
CA LEU A 43 -0.54 20.30 14.59
C LEU A 43 -0.12 19.16 13.65
N PRO A 44 -1.06 18.27 13.24
CA PRO A 44 -0.80 17.30 12.19
C PRO A 44 -0.89 17.97 10.81
N ILE A 45 0.14 17.78 10.00
CA ILE A 45 0.25 18.26 8.62
C ILE A 45 0.26 17.03 7.71
N VAL A 46 -0.78 16.89 6.88
CA VAL A 46 -0.91 15.78 5.93
C VAL A 46 -1.28 16.31 4.56
N ARG A 47 -0.60 15.84 3.51
CA ARG A 47 -0.82 16.31 2.13
C ARG A 47 -1.82 15.45 1.36
N ASN A 48 -1.95 14.18 1.72
CA ASN A 48 -2.82 13.22 1.06
C ASN A 48 -4.11 13.03 1.89
N PRO A 49 -5.31 13.28 1.33
CA PRO A 49 -6.57 13.16 2.07
C PRO A 49 -6.89 11.73 2.53
N ARG A 50 -6.23 10.72 1.96
CA ARG A 50 -6.35 9.32 2.39
C ARG A 50 -5.54 9.01 3.64
N VAL A 51 -4.66 9.91 4.06
CA VAL A 51 -3.74 9.71 5.17
C VAL A 51 -4.19 10.53 6.37
N THR A 52 -4.05 9.98 7.57
CA THR A 52 -4.33 10.68 8.82
C THR A 52 -3.34 10.24 9.88
N LEU A 53 -2.86 11.16 10.68
CA LEU A 53 -2.10 10.87 11.89
C LEU A 53 -3.08 10.65 13.05
N LEU A 54 -3.04 9.47 13.66
CA LEU A 54 -3.87 9.19 14.82
C LEU A 54 -3.36 9.97 16.05
N PRO A 55 -4.23 10.69 16.79
CA PRO A 55 -3.81 11.57 17.87
C PRO A 55 -3.24 10.82 19.08
N ASP A 56 -3.67 9.58 19.30
CA ASP A 56 -3.32 8.83 20.53
C ASP A 56 -1.89 8.28 20.51
N ASN A 57 -1.40 7.90 19.33
CA ASN A 57 -0.14 7.17 19.19
C ASN A 57 0.68 7.58 17.96
N PHE A 58 0.29 8.65 17.27
CA PHE A 58 0.93 9.18 16.07
C PHE A 58 1.12 8.15 14.93
N SER A 59 0.27 7.11 14.93
CA SER A 59 0.29 6.10 13.88
C SER A 59 -0.23 6.66 12.57
N LEU A 60 0.35 6.19 11.47
CA LEU A 60 -0.08 6.57 10.13
C LEU A 60 -1.28 5.70 9.73
N HIS A 61 -2.47 6.30 9.65
CA HIS A 61 -3.68 5.64 9.17
C HIS A 61 -3.90 5.97 7.69
N ILE A 62 -4.04 4.96 6.85
CA ILE A 62 -4.30 5.11 5.40
C ILE A 62 -5.66 4.50 5.08
N ARG A 63 -6.54 5.29 4.45
CA ARG A 63 -7.93 4.94 4.13
C ARG A 63 -8.42 5.57 2.82
N PRO A 64 -8.81 4.77 1.81
CA PRO A 64 -8.41 3.38 1.61
C PRO A 64 -6.95 3.29 1.14
N THR A 65 -6.35 2.11 1.31
CA THR A 65 -5.05 1.78 0.70
C THR A 65 -5.19 1.47 -0.79
N VAL A 66 -4.16 1.78 -1.56
CA VAL A 66 -4.01 1.42 -2.97
C VAL A 66 -2.65 0.76 -3.19
N ALA A 67 -2.49 0.00 -4.28
CA ALA A 67 -1.25 -0.72 -4.56
C ALA A 67 0.01 0.18 -4.53
N SER A 68 -0.12 1.45 -4.96
CA SER A 68 0.96 2.44 -4.97
C SER A 68 1.37 2.94 -3.58
N ASP A 69 0.61 2.65 -2.53
CA ASP A 69 1.03 2.93 -1.14
C ASP A 69 2.07 1.90 -0.64
N THR A 70 2.42 0.91 -1.46
CA THR A 70 3.49 -0.04 -1.16
C THR A 70 4.83 0.67 -1.11
N ALA A 71 5.45 0.71 0.07
CA ALA A 71 6.73 1.37 0.29
C ALA A 71 7.34 0.98 1.65
N GLU A 72 8.61 1.32 1.81
CA GLU A 72 9.27 1.39 3.12
C GLU A 72 8.98 2.76 3.76
N TYR A 73 8.29 2.73 4.89
CA TYR A 73 7.98 3.89 5.72
C TYR A 73 8.94 4.00 6.89
N SER A 74 9.40 5.21 7.15
CA SER A 74 10.21 5.57 8.31
C SER A 74 9.45 6.57 9.17
N CYS A 75 9.42 6.32 10.47
CA CYS A 75 8.91 7.25 11.46
C CYS A 75 10.09 7.86 12.23
N LEU A 76 10.25 9.18 12.15
CA LEU A 76 11.27 9.95 12.86
C LEU A 76 10.60 10.74 13.98
N VAL A 77 11.12 10.62 15.18
CA VAL A 77 10.56 11.26 16.39
C VAL A 77 11.56 12.27 16.92
N ASN A 78 11.12 13.48 17.25
CA ASN A 78 11.90 14.58 17.82
C ASN A 78 13.21 14.85 17.07
N ASP A 79 13.11 15.08 15.76
CA ASP A 79 14.24 15.40 14.87
C ASP A 79 15.39 14.38 14.89
N ARG A 80 15.09 13.13 15.25
CA ARG A 80 16.05 12.03 15.11
C ARG A 80 16.44 11.84 13.65
N HIS A 81 17.73 11.65 13.42
CA HIS A 81 18.29 11.43 12.09
C HIS A 81 17.96 10.03 11.54
N SER A 82 17.70 9.06 12.42
CA SER A 82 17.40 7.67 12.06
C SER A 82 16.15 7.16 12.77
N PRO A 83 15.28 6.40 12.07
CA PRO A 83 14.14 5.75 12.70
C PRO A 83 14.61 4.61 13.60
N GLU A 84 13.79 4.22 14.57
CA GLU A 84 14.07 3.04 15.40
C GLU A 84 13.95 1.75 14.59
N ALA A 85 12.96 1.68 13.70
CA ALA A 85 12.82 0.62 12.71
C ALA A 85 12.13 1.12 11.45
N ILE A 86 12.41 0.44 10.34
CA ILE A 86 11.68 0.61 9.07
C ILE A 86 10.40 -0.22 9.12
N VAL A 87 9.31 0.37 8.63
CA VAL A 87 8.00 -0.27 8.44
C VAL A 87 7.80 -0.54 6.95
N ASP A 88 7.81 -1.81 6.56
CA ASP A 88 7.60 -2.26 5.18
C ASP A 88 6.11 -2.56 4.96
N LEU A 89 5.46 -1.79 4.09
CA LEU A 89 4.05 -1.99 3.74
C LEU A 89 3.94 -2.57 2.33
N LEU A 90 3.32 -3.75 2.22
CA LEU A 90 2.90 -4.34 0.96
C LEU A 90 1.38 -4.24 0.80
N VAL A 91 0.92 -3.47 -0.17
CA VAL A 91 -0.51 -3.41 -0.54
C VAL A 91 -0.73 -4.24 -1.80
N GLN A 92 -1.49 -5.32 -1.66
CA GLN A 92 -1.87 -6.21 -2.75
C GLN A 92 -3.26 -5.83 -3.26
N ASP A 93 -3.40 -5.70 -4.56
CA ASP A 93 -4.69 -5.46 -5.22
C ASP A 93 -4.97 -6.60 -6.22
N VAL A 94 -6.20 -6.63 -6.74
CA VAL A 94 -6.55 -7.51 -7.85
C VAL A 94 -5.71 -7.11 -9.08
N PRO A 95 -5.03 -8.05 -9.74
CA PRO A 95 -4.32 -7.79 -10.99
C PRO A 95 -5.25 -7.19 -12.03
N ASP A 96 -4.70 -6.45 -12.98
CA ASP A 96 -5.51 -5.97 -14.10
C ASP A 96 -6.16 -7.14 -14.85
N PRO A 97 -7.35 -6.93 -15.42
CA PRO A 97 -7.93 -7.89 -16.33
C PRO A 97 -6.90 -8.26 -17.43
N PRO A 98 -6.86 -9.54 -17.86
CA PRO A 98 -6.08 -9.89 -19.03
C PRO A 98 -6.53 -9.09 -20.25
N GLY A 99 -5.68 -9.06 -21.27
CA GLY A 99 -6.06 -8.52 -22.57
C GLY A 99 -7.28 -9.26 -23.14
N ARG A 100 -8.00 -8.59 -24.06
CA ARG A 100 -9.13 -9.20 -24.75
C ARG A 100 -8.71 -10.52 -25.40
N PRO A 101 -9.44 -11.64 -25.18
CA PRO A 101 -9.12 -12.88 -25.85
C PRO A 101 -9.33 -12.77 -27.36
N LEU A 102 -8.36 -13.29 -28.11
CA LEU A 102 -8.32 -13.36 -29.56
C LEU A 102 -8.48 -14.82 -29.99
N VAL A 103 -9.33 -15.05 -30.98
CA VAL A 103 -9.47 -16.35 -31.63
C VAL A 103 -8.33 -16.51 -32.62
N VAL A 104 -7.43 -17.45 -32.32
CA VAL A 104 -6.29 -17.78 -33.19
C VAL A 104 -6.73 -18.74 -34.30
N SER A 105 -7.51 -19.75 -33.93
CA SER A 105 -8.11 -20.71 -34.85
C SER A 105 -9.29 -21.41 -34.20
N PHE A 106 -10.14 -22.05 -35.00
CA PHE A 106 -11.28 -22.81 -34.50
C PHE A 106 -11.59 -24.00 -35.41
N THR A 107 -12.23 -25.01 -34.83
CA THR A 107 -12.86 -26.12 -35.53
C THR A 107 -14.37 -26.10 -35.25
N SER A 108 -15.11 -27.10 -35.71
CA SER A 108 -16.52 -27.25 -35.36
C SER A 108 -16.75 -27.58 -33.88
N ARG A 109 -15.73 -27.98 -33.12
CA ARG A 109 -15.85 -28.41 -31.70
C ARG A 109 -14.82 -27.78 -30.75
N SER A 110 -13.90 -26.97 -31.24
CA SER A 110 -12.84 -26.37 -30.42
C SER A 110 -12.49 -24.96 -30.89
N VAL A 111 -12.00 -24.15 -29.96
CA VAL A 111 -11.44 -22.82 -30.25
C VAL A 111 -10.09 -22.69 -29.57
N HIS A 112 -9.11 -22.15 -30.30
CA HIS A 112 -7.82 -21.78 -29.76
C HIS A 112 -7.83 -20.28 -29.48
N LEU A 113 -7.64 -19.94 -28.21
CA LEU A 113 -7.62 -18.56 -27.73
C LEU A 113 -6.21 -18.15 -27.35
N SER A 114 -5.91 -16.86 -27.55
CA SER A 114 -4.73 -16.20 -27.00
C SER A 114 -5.14 -14.87 -26.39
N TRP A 115 -4.45 -14.43 -25.34
CA TRP A 115 -4.66 -13.11 -24.73
C TRP A 115 -3.34 -12.59 -24.21
N ALA A 116 -3.23 -11.27 -24.09
CA ALA A 116 -2.12 -10.65 -23.37
C ALA A 116 -2.30 -10.86 -21.86
N HIS A 117 -1.18 -11.00 -21.14
CA HIS A 117 -1.20 -11.02 -19.67
C HIS A 117 -1.74 -9.70 -19.09
N SER A 118 -2.09 -9.69 -17.80
CA SER A 118 -2.38 -8.45 -17.08
C SER A 118 -1.20 -7.48 -17.20
N GLN A 119 -1.48 -6.22 -17.52
CA GLN A 119 -0.43 -5.20 -17.69
C GLN A 119 0.25 -4.83 -16.37
N ASP A 120 -0.52 -4.84 -15.28
CA ASP A 120 -0.03 -4.63 -13.92
C ASP A 120 -0.52 -5.77 -13.02
N SER A 121 0.39 -6.30 -12.22
CA SER A 121 0.09 -7.34 -11.22
C SER A 121 -0.39 -6.74 -9.91
N ARG A 122 -0.26 -5.42 -9.72
CA ARG A 122 -0.64 -4.68 -8.51
C ARG A 122 -0.21 -5.39 -7.21
N ASN A 123 1.04 -5.85 -7.19
CA ASN A 123 1.66 -6.61 -6.10
C ASN A 123 0.99 -7.95 -5.76
N SER A 124 0.18 -8.48 -6.67
CA SER A 124 -0.45 -9.80 -6.58
C SER A 124 -0.16 -10.60 -7.84
N PRO A 125 0.56 -11.73 -7.76
CA PRO A 125 0.77 -12.57 -8.95
C PRO A 125 -0.56 -13.17 -9.43
N VAL A 126 -0.73 -13.31 -10.75
CA VAL A 126 -1.87 -14.02 -11.33
C VAL A 126 -1.69 -15.52 -11.11
N SER A 127 -2.67 -16.17 -10.49
CA SER A 127 -2.65 -17.60 -10.20
C SER A 127 -3.32 -18.45 -11.27
N TYR A 128 -4.43 -17.99 -11.84
CA TYR A 128 -5.18 -18.68 -12.91
C TYR A 128 -6.05 -17.70 -13.71
N PHE A 129 -6.55 -18.17 -14.86
CA PHE A 129 -7.55 -17.48 -15.69
C PHE A 129 -8.83 -18.32 -15.77
N ILE A 130 -9.99 -17.66 -15.79
CA ILE A 130 -11.30 -18.29 -16.03
C ILE A 130 -11.76 -17.88 -17.43
N ILE A 131 -12.19 -18.86 -18.23
CA ILE A 131 -12.82 -18.62 -19.54
C ILE A 131 -14.33 -18.74 -19.37
N GLU A 132 -15.06 -17.66 -19.61
CA GLU A 132 -16.52 -17.62 -19.59
C GLU A 132 -17.08 -17.58 -21.02
N THR A 133 -18.11 -18.38 -21.28
CA THR A 133 -18.81 -18.45 -22.57
C THR A 133 -20.30 -18.24 -22.35
N ARG A 134 -21.01 -17.65 -23.32
CA ARG A 134 -22.45 -17.38 -23.22
C ARG A 134 -23.22 -18.05 -24.35
#